data_AF-A0A1H7WCV8-F1
#
_entry.id   AF-A0A1H7WCV8-F1
#
_cell.length_a   1.000
_cell.length_b   1.000
_cell.length_c   1.000
_cell.angle_alpha   90.00
_cell.angle_beta   90.00
_cell.angle_gamma   90.00
#
_symmetry.space_group_name_H-M   'P 1'
#
loop_
_entity.id
_entity.type
_entity.pdbx_description
1 polymer ?
#
loop_
_entity_poly.entity_id
_entity_poly.type
_entity_poly.pdbx_seq_one_letter_code
_entity_poly.pdbx_strand_id
1 'polypeptide(L)'
;MKRKCIIFLMALIVGAVIFGNTPKRQMANQEMPKVEGWFFRSVSGYPVSIVFEPIALFKNGDYFEVGEEPLEELDIEVSKIKKPEAWGRWNLTNGTYFLTNSKGKTHGYKLGEGNWFPAFGYEDTFKLKQQYERTSGGDYGNGTQSLAISKIRFLDDNLFTEGLNTGIATPNAAAWKKSEHAGTYKIKGHTLILHYTNGKEIHRSFAIGASGRPPKPTTNMIFIGGDAFIDNE
;
A
#
# COMPACT_ATOMS: atom_id res chain seq x y z
N MET A 1 -19.51 4.94 79.58
CA MET A 1 -19.91 4.04 78.47
C MET A 1 -18.73 3.87 77.51
N LYS A 2 -18.35 2.60 77.27
CA LYS A 2 -17.13 2.18 76.57
C LYS A 2 -17.22 2.47 75.06
N ARG A 3 -16.26 3.19 74.49
CA ARG A 3 -16.06 3.30 73.03
C ARG A 3 -15.45 1.99 72.53
N LYS A 4 -16.17 1.24 71.69
CA LYS A 4 -15.63 0.08 71.00
C LYS A 4 -14.91 0.54 69.73
N CYS A 5 -13.63 0.19 69.68
CA CYS A 5 -12.75 0.23 68.53
C CYS A 5 -13.27 -0.75 67.48
N ILE A 6 -13.48 -0.30 66.24
CA ILE A 6 -13.60 -1.18 65.07
C ILE A 6 -12.47 -0.78 64.13
N ILE A 7 -11.45 -1.63 64.10
CA ILE A 7 -10.34 -1.57 63.15
C ILE A 7 -10.84 -2.18 61.85
N PHE A 8 -10.97 -1.37 60.81
CA PHE A 8 -11.19 -1.86 59.45
C PHE A 8 -9.82 -2.24 58.86
N LEU A 9 -9.57 -3.55 58.75
CA LEU A 9 -8.39 -4.10 58.09
C LEU A 9 -8.64 -4.03 56.58
N MET A 10 -8.05 -3.05 55.89
CA MET A 10 -8.02 -3.00 54.43
C MET A 10 -6.95 -3.98 53.94
N ALA A 11 -7.38 -5.12 53.40
CA ALA A 11 -6.49 -6.04 52.70
C ALA A 11 -6.14 -5.44 51.33
N LEU A 12 -4.92 -4.94 51.21
CA LEU A 12 -4.33 -4.48 49.96
C LEU A 12 -3.88 -5.72 49.17
N ILE A 13 -4.70 -6.19 48.22
CA ILE A 13 -4.26 -7.19 47.24
C ILE A 13 -3.40 -6.48 46.21
N VAL A 14 -2.07 -6.57 46.39
CA VAL A 14 -1.11 -6.25 45.33
C VAL A 14 -1.22 -7.36 44.29
N GLY A 15 -2.08 -7.17 43.29
CA GLY A 15 -2.03 -7.94 42.06
C GLY A 15 -0.74 -7.59 41.33
N ALA A 16 0.27 -8.46 41.42
CA ALA A 16 1.44 -8.36 40.58
C ALA A 16 0.99 -8.51 39.11
N VAL A 17 0.96 -7.38 38.39
CA VAL A 17 0.90 -7.40 36.92
C VAL A 17 2.24 -7.97 36.47
N ILE A 18 2.26 -9.27 36.23
CA ILE A 18 3.35 -9.89 35.48
C ILE A 18 3.25 -9.29 34.09
N PHE A 19 4.10 -8.30 33.82
CA PHE A 19 4.45 -7.94 32.46
C PHE A 19 5.02 -9.20 31.82
N GLY A 20 4.15 -9.97 31.17
CA GLY A 20 4.56 -11.02 30.27
C GLY A 20 5.41 -10.34 29.21
N ASN A 21 6.72 -10.52 29.31
CA ASN A 21 7.65 -10.34 28.20
C ASN A 21 7.04 -11.12 27.04
N THR A 22 6.32 -10.44 26.16
CA THR A 22 5.92 -11.03 24.90
C THR A 22 7.25 -11.29 24.20
N PRO A 23 7.66 -12.54 23.97
CA PRO A 23 8.88 -12.78 23.24
C PRO A 23 8.71 -12.06 21.91
N LYS A 24 9.61 -11.12 21.59
CA LYS A 24 9.80 -10.65 20.22
C LYS A 24 9.90 -11.93 19.41
N ARG A 25 8.85 -12.26 18.65
CA ARG A 25 8.87 -13.36 17.71
C ARG A 25 10.06 -13.06 16.83
N GLN A 26 11.16 -13.79 17.05
CA GLN A 26 12.25 -13.84 16.09
C GLN A 26 11.55 -14.28 14.82
N MET A 27 11.38 -13.36 13.87
CA MET A 27 10.91 -13.68 12.54
C MET A 27 11.84 -14.80 12.09
N ALA A 28 11.27 -16.00 11.94
CA ALA A 28 12.00 -17.10 11.37
C ALA A 28 12.58 -16.56 10.06
N ASN A 29 13.88 -16.76 9.90
CA ASN A 29 14.67 -16.30 8.77
C ASN A 29 14.23 -17.05 7.50
N GLN A 30 12.98 -16.86 7.08
CA GLN A 30 12.47 -17.35 5.81
C GLN A 30 12.91 -16.36 4.76
N GLU A 31 13.86 -16.80 3.94
CA GLU A 31 14.31 -16.08 2.77
C GLU A 31 13.10 -15.84 1.86
N MET A 32 12.85 -14.57 1.53
CA MET A 32 11.78 -14.18 0.62
C MET A 32 11.95 -14.90 -0.71
N PRO A 33 10.89 -15.52 -1.26
CA PRO A 33 10.94 -16.08 -2.60
C PRO A 33 11.43 -15.02 -3.57
N LYS A 34 12.37 -15.41 -4.43
CA LYS A 34 12.89 -14.51 -5.46
C LYS A 34 11.73 -14.02 -6.33
N VAL A 35 11.66 -12.72 -6.52
CA VAL A 35 10.70 -12.09 -7.42
C VAL A 35 11.10 -12.39 -8.86
N GLU A 36 10.14 -12.82 -9.66
CA GLU A 36 10.25 -12.98 -11.11
C GLU A 36 10.08 -11.62 -11.80
N GLY A 37 9.07 -10.85 -11.39
CA GLY A 37 8.83 -9.52 -11.91
C GLY A 37 7.68 -8.82 -11.21
N TRP A 38 7.65 -7.50 -11.35
CA TRP A 38 6.53 -6.66 -10.94
C TRP A 38 5.74 -6.21 -12.15
N PHE A 39 4.42 -6.16 -11.98
CA PHE A 39 3.49 -5.79 -13.03
C PHE A 39 2.36 -4.93 -12.46
N PHE A 40 1.65 -4.26 -13.35
CA PHE A 40 0.40 -3.59 -13.05
C PHE A 40 -0.74 -4.24 -13.80
N ARG A 41 -1.80 -4.55 -13.07
CA ARG A 41 -3.10 -4.88 -13.63
C ARG A 41 -3.98 -3.64 -13.60
N SER A 42 -4.50 -3.20 -14.74
CA SER A 42 -5.60 -2.25 -14.72
C SER A 42 -6.94 -2.99 -14.58
N VAL A 43 -7.72 -2.62 -13.58
CA VAL A 43 -9.07 -3.13 -13.33
C VAL A 43 -10.08 -1.99 -13.40
N SER A 44 -11.30 -2.32 -13.81
CA SER A 44 -12.40 -1.38 -13.74
C SER A 44 -12.78 -1.14 -12.28
N GLY A 45 -12.57 0.09 -11.81
CA GLY A 45 -13.04 0.62 -10.54
C GLY A 45 -14.48 1.12 -10.64
N TYR A 46 -15.21 0.96 -9.54
CA TYR A 46 -16.56 1.49 -9.37
C TYR A 46 -16.52 2.94 -8.85
N PRO A 47 -17.40 3.86 -9.29
CA PRO A 47 -18.47 3.69 -10.29
C PRO A 47 -18.00 3.79 -11.75
N VAL A 48 -16.95 4.55 -12.06
CA VAL A 48 -16.25 4.57 -13.38
C VAL A 48 -14.83 5.13 -13.19
N SER A 49 -13.87 4.31 -12.77
CA SER A 49 -12.45 4.69 -12.75
C SER A 49 -11.57 3.53 -13.18
N ILE A 50 -10.41 3.79 -13.76
CA ILE A 50 -9.40 2.75 -13.96
C ILE A 50 -8.57 2.72 -12.69
N VAL A 51 -8.57 1.58 -11.99
CA VAL A 51 -7.67 1.34 -10.86
C VAL A 51 -6.53 0.48 -11.36
N PHE A 52 -5.32 0.82 -10.96
CA PHE A 52 -4.15 0.01 -11.25
C PHE A 52 -3.68 -0.66 -9.97
N GLU A 53 -3.49 -1.97 -10.05
CA GLU A 53 -3.07 -2.81 -8.92
C GLU A 53 -1.65 -3.32 -9.21
N PRO A 54 -0.65 -3.02 -8.36
CA PRO A 54 0.66 -3.64 -8.45
C PRO A 54 0.57 -5.12 -8.07
N ILE A 55 1.20 -5.96 -8.88
CA ILE A 55 1.30 -7.40 -8.67
C ILE A 55 2.77 -7.81 -8.72
N ALA A 56 3.24 -8.47 -7.67
CA ALA A 56 4.53 -9.14 -7.65
C ALA A 56 4.33 -10.62 -8.00
N LEU A 57 5.06 -11.11 -9.01
CA LEU A 57 5.14 -12.54 -9.34
C LEU A 57 6.39 -13.12 -8.69
N PHE A 58 6.25 -14.20 -7.93
CA PHE A 58 7.37 -14.92 -7.32
C PHE A 58 7.76 -16.15 -8.13
N LYS A 59 9.04 -16.51 -8.15
CA LYS A 59 9.56 -17.68 -8.88
C LYS A 59 9.00 -19.02 -8.41
N ASN A 60 8.42 -19.09 -7.21
CA ASN A 60 7.73 -20.28 -6.70
C ASN A 60 6.30 -20.46 -7.25
N GLY A 61 5.86 -19.55 -8.15
CA GLY A 61 4.53 -19.55 -8.74
C GLY A 61 3.44 -18.91 -7.88
N ASP A 62 3.78 -18.28 -6.75
CA ASP A 62 2.84 -17.41 -6.04
C ASP A 62 2.82 -16.02 -6.70
N TYR A 63 1.68 -15.34 -6.66
CA TYR A 63 1.63 -13.89 -6.86
C TYR A 63 1.03 -13.21 -5.64
N PHE A 64 1.38 -11.93 -5.47
CA PHE A 64 0.85 -11.06 -4.43
C PHE A 64 0.40 -9.72 -5.00
N GLU A 65 -0.79 -9.28 -4.62
CA GLU A 65 -1.32 -7.93 -4.86
C GLU A 65 -0.69 -7.00 -3.84
N VAL A 66 0.25 -6.16 -4.29
CA VAL A 66 1.09 -5.35 -3.42
C VAL A 66 0.29 -4.18 -2.84
N GLY A 67 0.35 -4.01 -1.53
CA GLY A 67 -0.31 -2.92 -0.80
C GLY A 67 0.67 -1.89 -0.25
N GLU A 68 0.31 -1.29 0.88
CA GLU A 68 1.09 -0.23 1.53
C GLU A 68 2.53 -0.66 1.84
N GLU A 69 2.71 -1.82 2.45
CA GLU A 69 4.01 -2.30 2.95
C GLU A 69 4.96 -2.71 1.80
N PRO A 70 6.26 -2.35 1.86
CA PRO A 70 7.25 -2.83 0.90
C PRO A 70 7.34 -4.35 0.93
N LEU A 71 7.58 -4.95 -0.23
CA LEU A 71 7.63 -6.39 -0.34
C LEU A 71 8.79 -6.96 0.49
N GLU A 72 9.91 -6.24 0.57
CA GLU A 72 11.13 -6.56 1.31
C GLU A 72 10.92 -6.72 2.83
N GLU A 73 9.84 -6.14 3.36
CA GLU A 73 9.49 -6.18 4.78
C GLU A 73 8.30 -7.11 5.07
N LEU A 74 7.74 -7.75 4.04
CA LEU A 74 6.56 -8.60 4.14
C LEU A 74 6.89 -9.96 4.77
N ASP A 75 6.28 -10.25 5.92
CA ASP A 75 6.19 -11.62 6.43
C ASP A 75 5.12 -12.37 5.61
N ILE A 76 5.55 -13.18 4.65
CA ILE A 76 4.68 -13.86 3.68
C ILE A 76 3.68 -14.80 4.36
N GLU A 77 4.12 -15.59 5.33
CA GLU A 77 3.23 -16.55 5.98
C GLU A 77 2.17 -15.83 6.81
N VAL A 78 2.57 -14.78 7.54
CA VAL A 78 1.61 -13.92 8.24
C VAL A 78 0.68 -13.19 7.26
N SER A 79 1.20 -12.72 6.14
CA SER A 79 0.41 -12.04 5.10
C SER A 79 -0.63 -12.96 4.49
N LYS A 80 -0.26 -14.19 4.12
CA LYS A 80 -1.19 -15.21 3.59
C LYS A 80 -2.33 -15.53 4.56
N ILE A 81 -2.09 -15.45 5.87
CA ILE A 81 -3.12 -15.65 6.89
C ILE A 81 -4.00 -14.40 7.04
N LYS A 82 -3.41 -13.20 7.05
CA LYS A 82 -4.13 -11.95 7.32
C LYS A 82 -4.90 -11.41 6.11
N LYS A 83 -4.36 -11.62 4.91
CA LYS A 83 -4.86 -11.08 3.63
C LYS A 83 -4.88 -12.18 2.56
N PRO A 84 -5.53 -13.33 2.79
CA PRO A 84 -5.51 -14.46 1.86
C PRO A 84 -6.00 -14.09 0.44
N GLU A 85 -6.84 -13.08 0.31
CA GLU A 85 -7.36 -12.55 -0.95
C GLU A 85 -6.33 -11.83 -1.82
N ALA A 86 -5.28 -11.27 -1.21
CA ALA A 86 -4.20 -10.62 -1.93
C ALA A 86 -3.21 -11.63 -2.55
N TRP A 87 -3.36 -12.92 -2.26
CA TRP A 87 -2.49 -13.98 -2.73
C TRP A 87 -3.17 -14.87 -3.77
N GLY A 88 -2.36 -15.39 -4.70
CA GLY A 88 -2.80 -16.40 -5.66
C GLY A 88 -1.63 -17.12 -6.31
N ARG A 89 -1.93 -17.83 -7.39
CA ARG A 89 -0.95 -18.61 -8.16
C ARG A 89 -0.81 -18.06 -9.56
N TRP A 90 0.38 -18.16 -10.14
CA TRP A 90 0.59 -17.80 -11.54
C TRP A 90 1.41 -18.83 -12.29
N ASN A 91 1.26 -18.80 -13.62
CA ASN A 91 2.15 -19.47 -14.55
C ASN A 91 2.27 -18.66 -15.86
N LEU A 92 3.29 -18.96 -16.66
CA LEU A 92 3.48 -18.39 -17.99
C LEU A 92 3.39 -19.51 -19.03
N THR A 93 2.44 -19.41 -19.95
CA THR A 93 2.25 -20.38 -21.03
C THR A 93 2.08 -19.62 -22.35
N ASN A 94 2.92 -19.93 -23.35
CA ASN A 94 2.87 -19.30 -24.68
C ASN A 94 2.82 -17.76 -24.63
N GLY A 95 3.62 -17.13 -23.76
CA GLY A 95 3.69 -15.68 -23.60
C GLY A 95 2.49 -15.03 -22.89
N THR A 96 1.56 -15.83 -22.33
CA THR A 96 0.43 -15.35 -21.54
C THR A 96 0.63 -15.71 -20.07
N TYR A 97 0.55 -14.71 -19.20
CA TYR A 97 0.57 -14.86 -17.75
C TYR A 97 -0.83 -15.25 -17.28
N PHE A 98 -1.00 -16.42 -16.68
CA PHE A 98 -2.26 -16.83 -16.09
C PHE A 98 -2.20 -16.63 -14.58
N LEU A 99 -3.06 -15.76 -14.04
CA LEU A 99 -3.21 -15.53 -12.61
C LEU A 99 -4.46 -16.23 -12.11
N THR A 100 -4.32 -17.11 -11.11
CA THR A 100 -5.41 -17.79 -10.40
C THR A 100 -5.53 -17.21 -9.00
N ASN A 101 -6.62 -16.52 -8.70
CA ASN A 101 -6.83 -15.88 -7.41
C ASN A 101 -7.21 -16.86 -6.29
N SER A 102 -7.32 -16.35 -5.07
CA SER A 102 -7.73 -17.11 -3.88
C SER A 102 -9.07 -17.83 -3.98
N LYS A 103 -9.94 -17.40 -4.92
CA LYS A 103 -11.24 -18.03 -5.22
C LYS A 103 -11.16 -19.09 -6.32
N GLY A 104 -9.95 -19.41 -6.81
CA GLY A 104 -9.73 -20.36 -7.89
C GLY A 104 -10.09 -19.83 -9.28
N LYS A 105 -10.33 -18.52 -9.43
CA LYS A 105 -10.65 -17.91 -10.73
C LYS A 105 -9.36 -17.55 -11.46
N THR A 106 -9.22 -18.03 -12.70
CA THR A 106 -8.06 -17.79 -13.54
C THR A 106 -8.34 -16.76 -14.63
N HIS A 107 -7.39 -15.86 -14.85
CA HIS A 107 -7.39 -14.88 -15.94
C HIS A 107 -6.05 -14.83 -16.65
N GLY A 108 -6.07 -14.68 -17.97
CA GLY A 108 -4.87 -14.56 -18.80
C GLY A 108 -4.54 -13.10 -19.12
N TYR A 109 -3.26 -12.76 -19.04
CA TYR A 109 -2.73 -11.43 -19.29
C TYR A 109 -1.52 -11.51 -20.22
N LYS A 110 -1.47 -10.65 -21.23
CA LYS A 110 -0.35 -10.57 -22.18
C LYS A 110 0.34 -9.22 -22.06
N LEU A 111 1.67 -9.21 -22.06
CA LEU A 111 2.42 -7.96 -22.00
C LEU A 111 2.18 -7.12 -23.26
N GLY A 112 1.91 -5.83 -23.06
CA GLY A 112 1.68 -4.88 -24.17
C GLY A 112 0.27 -4.95 -24.78
N GLU A 113 -0.57 -5.88 -24.30
CA GLU A 113 -1.97 -6.03 -24.70
C GLU A 113 -2.90 -5.71 -23.50
N GLY A 114 -3.85 -4.80 -23.71
CA GLY A 114 -4.94 -4.57 -22.75
C GLY A 114 -4.50 -3.92 -21.44
N ASN A 115 -4.60 -4.65 -20.34
CA ASN A 115 -4.56 -4.16 -18.97
C ASN A 115 -3.37 -4.69 -18.14
N TRP A 116 -2.29 -5.12 -18.78
CA TRP A 116 -1.13 -5.72 -18.11
C TRP A 116 0.18 -5.11 -18.60
N PHE A 117 0.92 -4.49 -17.67
CA PHE A 117 2.14 -3.74 -17.98
C PHE A 117 3.23 -4.05 -16.96
N PRO A 118 4.52 -4.03 -17.34
CA PRO A 118 5.59 -4.18 -16.37
C PRO A 118 5.64 -2.98 -15.42
N ALA A 119 6.13 -3.23 -14.23
CA ALA A 119 6.43 -2.24 -13.21
C ALA A 119 7.92 -2.28 -12.91
N PHE A 120 8.53 -1.11 -12.72
CA PHE A 120 9.98 -1.02 -12.55
C PHE A 120 10.32 -0.48 -11.17
N GLY A 121 11.41 -0.98 -10.59
CA GLY A 121 11.99 -0.35 -9.41
C GLY A 121 12.56 1.02 -9.77
N TYR A 122 12.75 1.88 -8.77
CA TYR A 122 13.49 3.13 -8.95
C TYR A 122 14.97 2.87 -9.24
N GLU A 123 15.51 3.62 -10.19
CA GLU A 123 16.93 3.72 -10.50
C GLU A 123 17.30 5.20 -10.53
N ASP A 124 18.53 5.55 -10.13
CA ASP A 124 19.00 6.95 -10.06
C ASP A 124 19.00 7.68 -11.42
N THR A 125 18.85 6.93 -12.52
CA THR A 125 18.70 7.49 -13.87
C THR A 125 17.31 8.05 -14.13
N PHE A 126 16.29 7.66 -13.35
CA PHE A 126 14.93 8.14 -13.48
C PHE A 126 14.75 9.47 -12.76
N LYS A 127 14.27 10.47 -13.49
CA LYS A 127 13.86 11.76 -12.90
C LYS A 127 12.37 11.74 -12.59
N LEU A 128 12.03 11.80 -11.30
CA LEU A 128 10.64 11.98 -10.87
C LEU A 128 10.13 13.35 -11.32
N LYS A 129 8.83 13.42 -11.58
CA LYS A 129 8.11 14.67 -11.79
C LYS A 129 7.92 15.39 -10.47
N GLN A 130 7.71 16.69 -10.53
CA GLN A 130 7.59 17.47 -9.30
C GLN A 130 6.32 17.14 -8.52
N GLN A 131 5.22 16.80 -9.21
CA GLN A 131 3.92 16.60 -8.59
C GLN A 131 3.18 15.41 -9.20
N TYR A 132 2.63 14.61 -8.29
CA TYR A 132 1.78 13.48 -8.61
C TYR A 132 0.48 13.56 -7.83
N GLU A 133 -0.60 13.11 -8.46
CA GLU A 133 -1.93 13.15 -7.90
C GLU A 133 -2.66 11.83 -8.14
N ARG A 134 -3.43 11.42 -7.15
CA ARG A 134 -4.43 10.38 -7.26
C ARG A 134 -5.77 10.93 -6.82
N THR A 135 -6.77 10.70 -7.65
CA THR A 135 -8.17 10.92 -7.27
C THR A 135 -8.87 9.57 -7.12
N SER A 136 -9.55 9.39 -6.00
CA SER A 136 -10.46 8.28 -5.75
C SER A 136 -11.77 8.80 -5.17
N GLY A 137 -12.84 8.04 -5.28
CA GLY A 137 -14.16 8.49 -4.89
C GLY A 137 -15.24 7.89 -5.77
N GLY A 138 -16.49 8.20 -5.45
CA GLY A 138 -17.62 7.65 -6.16
C GLY A 138 -18.96 7.96 -5.52
N ASP A 139 -20.01 7.51 -6.20
CA ASP A 139 -21.38 7.48 -5.70
C ASP A 139 -21.61 6.18 -4.93
N TYR A 140 -22.06 6.30 -3.69
CA TYR A 140 -22.33 5.19 -2.78
C TYR A 140 -23.83 4.89 -2.65
N GLY A 141 -24.66 5.50 -3.49
CA GLY A 141 -26.12 5.40 -3.48
C GLY A 141 -26.78 6.44 -2.58
N ASN A 142 -28.09 6.60 -2.75
CA ASN A 142 -28.93 7.51 -1.95
C ASN A 142 -28.44 8.98 -1.95
N GLY A 143 -27.82 9.43 -3.05
CA GLY A 143 -27.25 10.76 -3.16
C GLY A 143 -26.00 10.98 -2.30
N THR A 144 -25.36 9.91 -1.82
CA THR A 144 -24.10 9.98 -1.07
C THR A 144 -22.91 9.86 -2.02
N GLN A 145 -22.03 10.85 -1.99
CA GLN A 145 -20.83 10.91 -2.83
C GLN A 145 -19.61 11.12 -1.95
N SER A 146 -18.50 10.48 -2.29
CA SER A 146 -17.21 10.76 -1.66
C SER A 146 -16.15 11.08 -2.70
N LEU A 147 -15.18 11.90 -2.30
CA LEU A 147 -14.01 12.25 -3.08
C LEU A 147 -12.79 12.29 -2.16
N ALA A 148 -11.70 11.71 -2.61
CA ALA A 148 -10.39 11.80 -1.98
C ALA A 148 -9.36 12.13 -3.06
N ILE A 149 -8.60 13.20 -2.83
CA ILE A 149 -7.50 13.63 -3.68
C ILE A 149 -6.24 13.56 -2.83
N SER A 150 -5.38 12.60 -3.15
CA SER A 150 -4.05 12.46 -2.56
C SER A 150 -3.03 13.07 -3.51
N LYS A 151 -2.14 13.91 -2.97
CA LYS A 151 -1.08 14.56 -3.72
C LYS A 151 0.26 14.24 -3.06
N ILE A 152 1.29 14.03 -3.85
CA ILE A 152 2.67 14.03 -3.38
C ILE A 152 3.50 14.92 -4.30
N ARG A 153 4.36 15.74 -3.70
CA ARG A 153 5.28 16.62 -4.41
C ARG A 153 6.70 16.33 -3.99
N PHE A 154 7.57 16.08 -4.96
CA PHE A 154 9.01 15.98 -4.76
C PHE A 154 9.61 17.36 -5.04
N LEU A 155 9.95 18.09 -3.98
CA LEU A 155 10.40 19.48 -4.07
C LEU A 155 11.84 19.59 -4.61
N ASP A 156 12.66 18.62 -4.22
CA ASP A 156 14.01 18.37 -4.70
C ASP A 156 14.34 16.87 -4.49
N ASP A 157 15.61 16.49 -4.64
CA ASP A 157 16.06 15.09 -4.55
C ASP A 157 15.84 14.44 -3.16
N ASN A 158 15.57 15.22 -2.12
CA ASN A 158 15.45 14.75 -0.74
C ASN A 158 14.18 15.23 -0.03
N LEU A 159 13.51 16.30 -0.46
CA LEU A 159 12.36 16.89 0.22
C LEU A 159 11.04 16.58 -0.48
N PHE A 160 10.01 16.29 0.31
CA PHE A 160 8.68 16.06 -0.20
C PHE A 160 7.60 16.77 0.62
N THR A 161 6.44 16.97 -0.01
CA THR A 161 5.17 17.21 0.69
C THR A 161 4.12 16.21 0.24
N GLU A 162 3.24 15.80 1.14
CA GLU A 162 2.04 15.03 0.80
C GLU A 162 0.79 15.75 1.32
N GLY A 163 -0.27 15.71 0.54
CA GLY A 163 -1.54 16.33 0.87
C GLY A 163 -2.69 15.36 0.65
N LEU A 164 -3.70 15.44 1.51
CA LEU A 164 -4.95 14.71 1.34
C LEU A 164 -6.10 15.69 1.48
N ASN A 165 -6.94 15.77 0.45
CA ASN A 165 -8.23 16.43 0.50
C ASN A 165 -9.30 15.37 0.38
N THR A 166 -10.10 15.16 1.43
CA THR A 166 -11.24 14.25 1.38
C THR A 166 -12.54 14.97 1.67
N GLY A 167 -13.60 14.59 0.99
CA GLY A 167 -14.94 15.11 1.17
C GLY A 167 -15.99 14.02 1.04
N ILE A 168 -17.07 14.18 1.80
CA ILE A 168 -18.29 13.38 1.66
C ILE A 168 -19.48 14.33 1.58
N ALA A 169 -20.37 14.06 0.65
CA ALA A 169 -21.65 14.75 0.49
C ALA A 169 -22.78 13.73 0.57
N THR A 170 -23.88 14.11 1.20
CA THR A 170 -25.15 13.40 1.24
C THR A 170 -26.25 14.39 0.84
N PRO A 171 -27.51 13.97 0.62
CA PRO A 171 -28.58 14.91 0.23
C PRO A 171 -28.76 16.11 1.17
N ASN A 172 -28.41 15.97 2.45
CA ASN A 172 -28.69 16.97 3.48
C ASN A 172 -27.44 17.54 4.16
N ALA A 173 -26.23 17.08 3.81
CA ALA A 173 -25.00 17.50 4.49
C ALA A 173 -23.76 17.28 3.64
N ALA A 174 -22.72 18.07 3.89
CA ALA A 174 -21.38 17.86 3.36
C ALA A 174 -20.34 18.05 4.48
N ALA A 175 -19.26 17.29 4.40
CA ALA A 175 -18.10 17.43 5.27
C ALA A 175 -16.82 17.26 4.45
N TRP A 176 -15.76 17.97 4.84
CA TRP A 176 -14.46 17.86 4.20
C TRP A 176 -13.35 17.89 5.25
N LYS A 177 -12.21 17.31 4.90
CA LYS A 177 -10.99 17.33 5.68
C LYS A 177 -9.80 17.53 4.74
N LYS A 178 -8.90 18.41 5.15
CA LYS A 178 -7.60 18.60 4.51
C LYS A 178 -6.49 18.25 5.50
N SER A 179 -5.48 17.55 5.03
CA SER A 179 -4.22 17.37 5.75
C SER A 179 -3.04 17.59 4.82
N GLU A 180 -1.93 18.03 5.40
CA GLU A 180 -0.69 18.25 4.70
C GLU A 180 0.46 17.83 5.61
N HIS A 181 1.41 17.11 5.04
CA HIS A 181 2.61 16.63 5.71
C HIS A 181 3.82 16.92 4.83
N ALA A 182 4.98 17.02 5.45
CA ALA A 182 6.24 17.27 4.78
C ALA A 182 7.34 16.48 5.46
N GLY A 183 8.46 16.33 4.76
CA GLY A 183 9.60 15.62 5.29
C GLY A 183 10.68 15.41 4.25
N THR A 184 11.56 14.46 4.54
CA THR A 184 12.55 13.96 3.59
C THR A 184 12.18 12.58 3.08
N TYR A 185 12.58 12.25 1.86
CA TYR A 185 12.34 10.94 1.29
C TYR A 185 13.61 10.30 0.74
N LYS A 186 13.57 8.97 0.58
CA LYS A 186 14.53 8.19 -0.21
C LYS A 186 13.80 7.10 -0.94
N ILE A 187 14.26 6.76 -2.14
CA ILE A 187 13.71 5.63 -2.91
C ILE A 187 14.83 4.66 -3.24
N LYS A 188 14.57 3.37 -3.04
CA LYS A 188 15.51 2.30 -3.39
C LYS A 188 14.73 1.14 -3.97
N GLY A 189 14.89 0.87 -5.27
CA GLY A 189 14.18 -0.21 -5.93
C GLY A 189 12.66 -0.05 -5.76
N HIS A 190 12.03 -0.99 -5.07
CA HIS A 190 10.58 -1.01 -4.84
C HIS A 190 10.15 -0.45 -3.47
N THR A 191 11.01 0.34 -2.81
CA THR A 191 10.73 0.91 -1.49
C THR A 191 10.88 2.44 -1.51
N LEU A 192 9.84 3.14 -1.08
CA LEU A 192 9.84 4.56 -0.74
C LEU A 192 9.89 4.73 0.77
N ILE A 193 10.92 5.40 1.27
CA ILE A 193 11.12 5.72 2.68
C ILE A 193 10.77 7.19 2.88
N LEU A 194 9.82 7.46 3.77
CA LEU A 194 9.37 8.81 4.13
C LEU A 194 9.71 9.08 5.59
N HIS A 195 10.56 10.08 5.83
CA HIS A 195 10.84 10.61 7.16
C HIS A 195 10.09 11.93 7.34
N TYR A 196 9.02 11.91 8.13
CA TYR A 196 8.16 13.05 8.37
C TYR A 196 8.77 14.01 9.40
N THR A 197 8.43 15.29 9.30
CA THR A 197 8.86 16.33 10.26
C THR A 197 8.40 16.07 11.70
N ASN A 198 7.37 15.25 11.91
CA ASN A 198 6.93 14.81 13.24
C ASN A 198 7.77 13.66 13.83
N GLY A 199 8.86 13.25 13.16
CA GLY A 199 9.76 12.18 13.59
C GLY A 199 9.28 10.77 13.21
N LYS A 200 8.14 10.63 12.53
CA LYS A 200 7.66 9.33 12.04
C LYS A 200 8.41 8.92 10.78
N GLU A 201 8.81 7.65 10.72
CA GLU A 201 9.31 7.00 9.51
C GLU A 201 8.25 6.04 8.97
N ILE A 202 8.01 6.07 7.66
CA ILE A 202 7.08 5.17 6.98
C ILE A 202 7.77 4.62 5.74
N HIS A 203 7.72 3.31 5.57
CA HIS A 203 8.14 2.66 4.35
C HIS A 203 6.90 2.25 3.55
N ARG A 204 6.90 2.58 2.26
CA ARG A 204 5.84 2.23 1.33
C ARG A 204 6.39 1.46 0.16
N SER A 205 5.61 0.53 -0.38
CA SER A 205 5.90 -0.05 -1.69
C SER A 205 5.99 1.06 -2.74
N PHE A 206 6.90 0.89 -3.69
CA PHE A 206 7.14 1.85 -4.76
C PHE A 206 7.32 1.14 -6.11
N ALA A 207 6.83 1.76 -7.18
CA ALA A 207 7.19 1.35 -8.53
C ALA A 207 6.97 2.47 -9.55
N ILE A 208 7.76 2.42 -10.62
CA ILE A 208 7.65 3.26 -11.82
C ILE A 208 6.76 2.55 -12.84
N GLY A 209 5.83 3.29 -13.44
CA GLY A 209 4.95 2.81 -14.49
C GLY A 209 5.66 2.54 -15.82
N ALA A 210 4.91 2.01 -16.77
CA ALA A 210 5.40 1.75 -18.12
C ALA A 210 4.49 2.37 -19.18
N SER A 211 5.07 2.76 -20.32
CA SER A 211 4.31 3.21 -21.49
C SER A 211 4.97 2.78 -22.79
N GLY A 212 4.22 2.83 -23.89
CA GLY A 212 4.70 2.48 -25.23
C GLY A 212 4.63 0.99 -25.58
N ARG A 213 5.03 0.67 -26.82
CA ARG A 213 5.14 -0.69 -27.37
C ARG A 213 6.48 -0.81 -28.11
N PRO A 214 7.48 -1.57 -27.60
CA PRO A 214 7.46 -2.33 -26.35
C PRO A 214 7.37 -1.42 -25.11
N PRO A 215 6.86 -1.92 -23.97
CA PRO A 215 6.77 -1.13 -22.74
C PRO A 215 8.14 -0.65 -22.25
N LYS A 216 8.25 0.63 -21.93
CA LYS A 216 9.43 1.26 -21.33
C LYS A 216 9.06 1.99 -20.04
N PRO A 217 9.98 2.09 -19.06
CA PRO A 217 9.75 2.86 -17.84
C PRO A 217 9.34 4.30 -18.17
N THR A 218 8.37 4.83 -17.44
CA THR A 218 7.95 6.24 -17.52
C THR A 218 7.64 6.77 -16.14
N THR A 219 8.09 7.98 -15.85
CA THR A 219 7.80 8.66 -14.58
C THR A 219 6.50 9.45 -14.61
N ASN A 220 5.68 9.36 -15.67
CA ASN A 220 4.34 9.96 -15.71
C ASN A 220 3.34 9.25 -14.78
N MET A 221 3.62 8.01 -14.41
CA MET A 221 2.81 7.26 -13.47
C MET A 221 3.75 6.58 -12.48
N ILE A 222 3.50 6.79 -11.20
CA ILE A 222 4.22 6.12 -10.12
C ILE A 222 3.21 5.43 -9.21
N PHE A 223 3.71 4.49 -8.43
CA PHE A 223 2.90 3.72 -7.51
C PHE A 223 3.52 3.83 -6.14
N ILE A 224 2.67 4.16 -5.17
CA ILE A 224 3.07 4.34 -3.79
C ILE A 224 2.05 3.62 -2.93
N GLY A 225 2.50 2.64 -2.16
CA GLY A 225 1.66 1.95 -1.20
C GLY A 225 0.49 1.15 -1.81
N GLY A 226 0.68 0.62 -3.02
CA GLY A 226 -0.36 -0.09 -3.76
C GLY A 226 -1.26 0.80 -4.62
N ASP A 227 -1.07 2.12 -4.56
CA ASP A 227 -1.92 3.09 -5.24
C ASP A 227 -1.20 3.78 -6.40
N ALA A 228 -1.90 3.96 -7.52
CA ALA A 228 -1.38 4.69 -8.68
C ALA A 228 -1.55 6.20 -8.54
N PHE A 229 -0.47 6.94 -8.79
CA PHE A 229 -0.47 8.38 -8.92
C PHE A 229 -0.01 8.78 -10.32
N ILE A 230 -0.68 9.75 -10.90
CA ILE A 230 -0.40 10.29 -12.24
C ILE A 230 0.27 11.65 -12.08
N ASP A 231 1.21 11.98 -12.97
CA ASP A 231 1.81 13.30 -12.98
C ASP A 231 0.76 14.39 -13.28
N ASN A 232 0.92 15.52 -12.62
CA ASN A 232 0.06 16.70 -12.78
C ASN A 232 0.91 17.95 -13.02
N GLU A 233 2.02 17.75 -13.74
CA GLU A 233 2.96 18.78 -14.19
C GLU A 233 2.62 19.23 -15.62
#